data_AF-A0A2P6MYW6-F1
#
_entry.id   AF-A0A2P6MYW6-F1
#
_cell.length_a   1.000
_cell.length_b   1.000
_cell.length_c   1.000
_cell.angle_alpha   90.00
_cell.angle_beta   90.00
_cell.angle_gamma   90.00
#
_symmetry.space_group_name_H-M   'P 1'
#
loop_
_entity.id
_entity.type
_entity.pdbx_description
1 polymer ?
#
loop_
_entity_poly.entity_id
_entity_poly.type
_entity_poly.pdbx_seq_one_letter_code
_entity_poly.pdbx_strand_id
1 'polypeptide(L)'
;MQDLTTFRTVLDPSLVSFLGLYHDTEGHLESVINALARPPSVTSLRVNTLLCSSDSLLKDLSDVLSRYKVERHQCGEAIIRGADIYAPGVLAAVSGIQAEDKVSVYIDVDQQVHKGLRVEFEGRKVFVGNGTTTMSRSAFYKSTGVAVRMTEGIYRSPPLNGIFPEKCYLQNIPSMITAHYLEAREGDRIIDMCASPGGKTSHIAQLMRNNGTIFSFDRNENKVEVIRQLCQRLAITCVRAFAMDSTKLLEGEEQQKWREEFDIRPESFDRILLDPPCSGLGQRPRMRESMNLVDLFSYAPYQRKLFHTAIRLLKVGGVLVYSTCTLNPQENEEVVRYALDHFPVKLVGGPQHLSSLGSKGLTWRVKSEGEIEEIMKSTRDEHIPAPHGSQKKRKQKQVKIVMSESLKEEEAELVRRFDPSKDDGIGFFIAKFVKIADMR
;
A
#
# COMPACT_ATOMS: atom_id res chain seq x y z
N MET A 1 12.27 28.41 -0.47
CA MET A 1 11.79 27.34 0.43
C MET A 1 10.34 27.05 0.06
N GLN A 2 9.89 25.80 0.07
CA GLN A 2 8.49 25.42 -0.14
C GLN A 2 7.93 24.77 1.13
N ASP A 3 6.65 24.99 1.39
CA ASP A 3 5.88 24.32 2.42
C ASP A 3 5.03 23.18 1.83
N LEU A 4 4.53 22.28 2.66
CA LEU A 4 3.71 21.15 2.23
C LEU A 4 2.29 21.53 1.75
N THR A 5 1.85 22.79 1.92
CA THR A 5 0.54 23.23 1.43
C THR A 5 0.62 23.58 -0.06
N THR A 6 1.75 24.14 -0.48
CA THR A 6 2.08 24.51 -1.86
C THR A 6 2.86 23.43 -2.64
N PHE A 7 3.36 22.40 -1.95
CA PHE A 7 4.12 21.31 -2.57
C PHE A 7 3.26 20.34 -3.39
N ARG A 8 3.86 19.78 -4.45
CA ARG A 8 3.29 18.79 -5.39
C ARG A 8 4.23 17.59 -5.50
N THR A 9 3.68 16.37 -5.62
CA THR A 9 4.48 15.16 -5.79
C THR A 9 5.35 15.23 -7.04
N VAL A 10 6.65 15.01 -6.88
CA VAL A 10 7.58 14.87 -8.00
C VAL A 10 7.42 13.45 -8.58
N LEU A 11 6.84 13.34 -9.77
CA LEU A 11 6.82 12.11 -10.55
C LEU A 11 7.83 12.20 -11.70
N ASP A 12 8.24 11.04 -12.22
CA ASP A 12 8.98 10.96 -13.48
C ASP A 12 8.09 11.44 -14.66
N PRO A 13 8.60 12.25 -15.61
CA PRO A 13 7.81 12.77 -16.73
C PRO A 13 7.12 11.67 -17.54
N SER A 14 7.77 10.52 -17.70
CA SER A 14 7.21 9.37 -18.43
C SER A 14 6.03 8.73 -17.71
N LEU A 15 6.06 8.73 -16.38
CA LEU A 15 4.97 8.25 -15.54
C LEU A 15 3.76 9.19 -15.60
N VAL A 16 4.00 10.51 -15.68
CA VAL A 16 2.95 11.51 -15.90
C VAL A 16 2.30 11.30 -17.26
N SER A 17 3.07 11.21 -18.34
CA SER A 17 2.55 10.96 -19.70
C SER A 17 1.79 9.64 -19.79
N PHE A 18 2.31 8.57 -19.20
CA PHE A 18 1.64 7.26 -19.19
C PHE A 18 0.31 7.29 -18.42
N LEU A 19 0.26 7.89 -17.23
CA LEU A 19 -0.99 8.02 -16.47
C LEU A 19 -2.00 8.96 -17.15
N GLY A 20 -1.51 9.94 -17.91
CA GLY A 20 -2.33 10.89 -18.66
C GLY A 20 -3.28 10.22 -19.67
N LEU A 21 -2.85 9.10 -20.26
CA LEU A 21 -3.64 8.30 -21.21
C LEU A 21 -4.97 7.77 -20.63
N TYR A 22 -5.07 7.65 -19.31
CA TYR A 22 -6.20 7.02 -18.61
C TYR A 22 -7.00 7.98 -17.72
N HIS A 23 -6.37 9.07 -17.27
CA HIS A 23 -7.00 10.11 -16.44
C HIS A 23 -7.50 11.29 -17.31
N ASP A 24 -8.09 10.96 -18.46
CA ASP A 24 -8.33 11.78 -19.68
C ASP A 24 -9.35 12.94 -19.54
N THR A 25 -9.44 13.54 -18.36
CA THR A 25 -10.22 14.77 -18.10
C THR A 25 -9.29 15.90 -17.71
N GLU A 26 -9.49 17.08 -18.29
CA GLU A 26 -8.58 18.22 -18.18
C GLU A 26 -8.33 18.60 -16.71
N GLY A 27 -7.06 18.60 -16.29
CA GLY A 27 -6.65 18.89 -14.91
C GLY A 27 -6.94 17.79 -13.88
N HIS A 28 -7.52 16.63 -14.24
CA HIS A 28 -7.78 15.57 -13.26
C HIS A 28 -6.49 14.89 -12.76
N LEU A 29 -5.58 14.48 -13.65
CA LEU A 29 -4.29 13.89 -13.24
C LEU A 29 -3.47 14.87 -12.41
N GLU A 30 -3.45 16.15 -12.78
CA GLU A 30 -2.83 17.23 -11.99
C GLU A 30 -3.41 17.28 -10.56
N SER A 31 -4.73 17.22 -10.44
CA SER A 31 -5.43 17.19 -9.15
C SER A 31 -5.06 15.96 -8.30
N VAL A 32 -4.87 14.80 -8.94
CA VAL A 32 -4.39 13.57 -8.27
C VAL A 32 -2.94 13.73 -7.80
N ILE A 33 -2.03 14.24 -8.63
CA ILE A 33 -0.61 14.44 -8.26
C ILE A 33 -0.47 15.48 -7.14
N ASN A 34 -1.33 16.51 -7.11
CA ASN A 34 -1.40 17.47 -6.02
C ASN A 34 -1.99 16.87 -4.73
N ALA A 35 -2.96 15.96 -4.82
CA ALA A 35 -3.50 15.23 -3.66
C ALA A 35 -2.51 14.20 -3.09
N LEU A 36 -1.70 13.54 -3.94
CA LEU A 36 -0.69 12.57 -3.52
C LEU A 36 0.35 13.17 -2.56
N ALA A 37 0.72 14.45 -2.73
CA ALA A 37 1.65 15.16 -1.87
C ALA A 37 1.14 15.31 -0.42
N ARG A 38 -0.18 15.28 -0.22
CA ARG A 38 -0.84 15.64 1.04
C ARG A 38 -1.35 14.37 1.76
N PRO A 39 -1.43 14.37 3.10
CA PRO A 39 -2.08 13.27 3.80
C PRO A 39 -3.58 13.26 3.49
N PRO A 40 -4.26 12.11 3.65
CA PRO A 40 -5.70 12.10 3.91
C PRO A 40 -6.02 13.03 5.09
N SER A 41 -7.11 13.80 5.03
CA SER A 41 -7.54 14.62 6.18
C SER A 41 -7.94 13.81 7.41
N VAL A 42 -8.29 12.52 7.22
CA VAL A 42 -8.73 11.60 8.27
C VAL A 42 -7.73 10.45 8.49
N THR A 43 -7.02 10.49 9.62
CA THR A 43 -6.26 9.33 10.11
C THR A 43 -7.21 8.27 10.64
N SER A 44 -7.14 7.05 10.09
CA SER A 44 -8.11 5.98 10.34
C SER A 44 -7.53 4.82 11.19
N LEU A 45 -8.31 4.39 12.17
CA LEU A 45 -8.03 3.28 13.08
C LEU A 45 -9.10 2.19 12.93
N ARG A 46 -8.67 0.93 12.88
CA ARG A 46 -9.56 -0.24 13.04
C ARG A 46 -9.61 -0.62 14.52
N VAL A 47 -10.80 -0.77 15.07
CA VAL A 47 -11.05 -1.32 16.42
C VAL A 47 -10.80 -2.83 16.42
N ASN A 48 -10.10 -3.36 17.41
CA ASN A 48 -10.00 -4.81 17.62
C ASN A 48 -11.24 -5.30 18.38
N THR A 49 -12.26 -5.68 17.63
CA THR A 49 -13.56 -6.15 18.14
C THR A 49 -13.49 -7.49 18.89
N LEU A 50 -12.35 -8.18 18.89
CA LEU A 50 -12.09 -9.35 19.74
C LEU A 50 -11.82 -8.96 21.20
N LEU A 51 -11.35 -7.73 21.45
CA LEU A 51 -10.88 -7.27 22.78
C LEU A 51 -11.59 -6.02 23.32
N CYS A 52 -12.26 -5.22 22.48
CA CYS A 52 -13.00 -4.04 22.92
C CYS A 52 -14.13 -3.63 21.96
N SER A 53 -15.11 -2.88 22.48
CA SER A 53 -16.11 -2.19 21.66
C SER A 53 -15.56 -0.85 21.15
N SER A 54 -16.16 -0.35 20.06
CA SER A 54 -15.87 0.99 19.52
C SER A 54 -16.04 2.08 20.58
N ASP A 55 -17.11 2.02 21.38
CA ASP A 55 -17.39 3.03 22.41
C ASP A 55 -16.35 3.03 23.54
N SER A 56 -15.85 1.84 23.92
CA SER A 56 -14.76 1.73 24.89
C SER A 56 -13.49 2.37 24.35
N LEU A 57 -13.11 2.07 23.10
CA LEU A 57 -11.93 2.66 22.49
C LEU A 57 -12.10 4.17 22.25
N LEU A 58 -13.30 4.65 21.88
CA LEU A 58 -13.58 6.07 21.72
C LEU A 58 -13.47 6.83 23.05
N LYS A 59 -13.87 6.23 24.17
CA LYS A 59 -13.63 6.78 25.50
C LYS A 59 -12.14 6.82 25.84
N ASP A 60 -11.43 5.70 25.65
CA ASP A 60 -9.98 5.60 25.89
C ASP A 60 -9.20 6.64 25.05
N LEU A 61 -9.59 6.81 23.78
CA LEU A 61 -9.03 7.81 22.86
C LEU A 61 -9.45 9.24 23.23
N SER A 62 -10.65 9.47 23.76
CA SER A 62 -11.09 10.80 24.21
C SER A 62 -10.19 11.31 25.35
N ASP A 63 -9.93 10.47 26.36
CA ASP A 63 -9.05 10.81 27.48
C ASP A 63 -7.61 11.10 26.99
N VAL A 64 -7.12 10.34 26.00
CA VAL A 64 -5.79 10.54 25.40
C VAL A 64 -5.74 11.82 24.54
N LEU A 65 -6.71 12.04 23.64
CA LEU A 65 -6.79 13.21 22.78
C LEU A 65 -7.06 14.50 23.57
N SER A 66 -7.74 14.43 24.72
CA SER A 66 -7.89 15.57 25.62
C SER A 66 -6.55 16.04 26.20
N ARG A 67 -5.60 15.12 26.44
CA ARG A 67 -4.22 15.43 26.87
C ARG A 67 -3.39 15.97 25.70
N TYR A 68 -3.62 15.48 24.47
CA TYR A 68 -3.06 16.06 23.24
C TYR A 68 -3.62 17.45 22.85
N LYS A 69 -4.44 18.10 23.70
CA LYS A 69 -4.66 19.55 23.60
C LYS A 69 -3.38 20.37 23.83
N VAL A 70 -2.31 19.76 24.35
CA VAL A 70 -0.96 20.34 24.41
C VAL A 70 0.00 19.59 23.48
N GLU A 71 0.04 20.05 22.23
CA GLU A 71 1.21 20.02 21.32
C GLU A 71 1.70 18.66 20.77
N ARG A 72 2.50 18.74 19.69
CA ARG A 72 3.35 17.66 19.09
C ARG A 72 2.54 16.66 18.22
N HIS A 73 3.00 16.24 17.02
CA HIS A 73 4.21 15.41 16.77
C HIS A 73 4.39 15.05 15.23
N GLN A 74 5.13 14.10 14.59
CA GLN A 74 6.17 13.02 14.82
C GLN A 74 6.72 12.51 13.39
N CYS A 75 8.03 12.46 13.01
CA CYS A 75 8.74 12.20 11.65
C CYS A 75 8.13 11.89 10.24
N GLY A 76 8.57 12.66 9.20
CA GLY A 76 8.76 12.20 7.80
C GLY A 76 7.56 12.39 6.83
N GLU A 77 7.38 11.49 5.87
CA GLU A 77 6.03 11.27 5.29
C GLU A 77 5.03 10.83 6.37
N ALA A 78 5.55 10.33 7.50
CA ALA A 78 4.80 10.20 8.73
C ALA A 78 4.83 11.44 9.66
N ILE A 79 5.49 12.59 9.40
CA ILE A 79 5.28 13.89 10.14
C ILE A 79 3.87 14.33 9.89
N ILE A 80 3.56 14.21 8.62
CA ILE A 80 2.35 14.51 7.93
C ILE A 80 1.22 13.54 8.40
N ARG A 81 1.54 12.47 9.16
CA ARG A 81 0.61 11.52 9.83
C ARG A 81 0.82 11.32 11.35
N GLY A 82 1.94 11.72 11.94
CA GLY A 82 2.43 11.48 13.32
C GLY A 82 3.17 10.15 13.68
N ALA A 83 4.37 9.81 13.15
CA ALA A 83 5.27 8.73 13.68
C ALA A 83 6.78 9.12 13.85
N ASP A 84 7.41 9.04 15.05
CA ASP A 84 8.53 9.92 15.56
C ASP A 84 9.86 10.01 14.76
N ILE A 85 10.67 11.08 14.96
CA ILE A 85 12.02 11.15 14.34
C ILE A 85 12.95 10.30 15.17
N TYR A 86 12.88 9.00 14.93
CA TYR A 86 13.86 8.04 15.42
C TYR A 86 15.21 8.26 14.71
N ALA A 87 16.29 8.14 15.48
CA ALA A 87 17.67 8.30 15.05
C ALA A 87 18.03 7.64 13.69
N PRO A 88 17.56 6.43 13.34
CA PRO A 88 17.86 5.82 12.05
C PRO A 88 17.40 6.63 10.82
N GLY A 89 16.31 7.41 10.97
CA GLY A 89 15.73 8.26 9.94
C GLY A 89 16.41 9.63 9.77
N VAL A 90 17.33 10.00 10.67
CA VAL A 90 18.12 11.23 10.50
C VAL A 90 19.21 11.00 9.45
N LEU A 91 19.03 11.57 8.26
CA LEU A 91 20.04 11.57 7.20
C LEU A 91 21.15 12.58 7.52
N ALA A 92 20.80 13.84 7.77
CA ALA A 92 21.74 14.91 8.06
C ALA A 92 21.24 15.81 9.19
N ALA A 93 22.19 16.53 9.80
CA ALA A 93 21.94 17.55 10.81
C ALA A 93 23.17 18.47 10.87
N VAL A 94 22.96 19.76 11.12
CA VAL A 94 24.04 20.75 11.24
C VAL A 94 24.97 20.43 12.41
N SER A 95 26.22 20.87 12.33
CA SER A 95 27.20 20.72 13.42
C SER A 95 26.78 21.48 14.68
N GLY A 96 27.07 20.92 15.86
CA GLY A 96 26.83 21.56 17.16
C GLY A 96 25.66 20.98 17.96
N ILE A 97 24.65 20.41 17.29
CA ILE A 97 23.39 19.96 17.91
C ILE A 97 23.60 19.02 19.13
N GLN A 98 22.98 19.40 20.25
CA GLN A 98 22.84 18.67 21.50
C GLN A 98 21.40 18.15 21.68
N ALA A 99 21.04 17.69 22.88
CA ALA A 99 19.65 17.49 23.29
C ALA A 99 19.01 18.82 23.74
N GLU A 100 17.68 18.89 23.70
CA GLU A 100 16.84 20.07 23.99
C GLU A 100 17.02 21.29 23.04
N ASP A 101 17.81 21.14 21.96
CA ASP A 101 17.89 22.15 20.90
C ASP A 101 16.58 22.23 20.11
N LYS A 102 16.15 23.45 19.79
CA LYS A 102 15.05 23.68 18.84
C LYS A 102 15.58 23.61 17.41
N VAL A 103 14.96 22.79 16.58
CA VAL A 103 15.38 22.52 15.18
C VAL A 103 14.20 22.60 14.22
N SER A 104 14.42 23.16 13.04
CA SER A 104 13.49 23.07 11.90
C SER A 104 13.80 21.83 11.07
N VAL A 105 12.78 21.05 10.74
CA VAL A 105 12.89 19.76 10.05
C VAL A 105 12.46 19.89 8.60
N TYR A 106 13.21 19.22 7.73
CA TYR A 106 13.00 19.19 6.29
C TYR A 106 13.03 17.76 5.75
N ILE A 107 12.25 17.49 4.71
CA ILE A 107 12.42 16.30 3.87
C ILE A 107 13.30 16.67 2.68
N ASP A 108 14.31 15.84 2.41
CA ASP A 108 15.05 15.85 1.14
C ASP A 108 14.19 15.18 0.05
N VAL A 109 13.72 15.97 -0.92
CA VAL A 109 12.93 15.48 -2.06
C VAL A 109 13.84 14.94 -3.16
N ASP A 110 15.07 15.45 -3.27
CA ASP A 110 16.01 15.07 -4.32
C ASP A 110 16.72 13.73 -4.01
N GLN A 111 16.69 13.27 -2.77
CA GLN A 111 17.34 12.05 -2.26
C GLN A 111 18.86 12.06 -2.47
N GLN A 112 19.46 13.24 -2.31
CA GLN A 112 20.90 13.50 -2.48
C GLN A 112 21.64 13.70 -1.14
N VAL A 113 20.93 13.81 -0.02
CA VAL A 113 21.52 13.98 1.32
C VAL A 113 22.16 12.67 1.80
N HIS A 114 23.50 12.61 1.72
CA HIS A 114 24.27 11.49 2.27
C HIS A 114 24.27 11.47 3.80
N LYS A 115 24.19 10.26 4.38
CA LYS A 115 24.08 10.07 5.83
C LYS A 115 25.29 10.64 6.57
N GLY A 116 25.05 11.56 7.50
CA GLY A 116 26.07 12.22 8.31
C GLY A 116 26.58 13.56 7.77
N LEU A 117 26.03 14.08 6.66
CA LEU A 117 26.36 15.41 6.10
C LEU A 117 26.32 16.52 7.17
N ARG A 118 27.34 17.38 7.18
CA ARG A 118 27.57 18.41 8.23
C ARG A 118 27.25 19.85 7.81
N VAL A 119 27.37 20.13 6.53
CA VAL A 119 27.02 21.42 5.91
C VAL A 119 25.51 21.50 5.66
N GLU A 120 25.00 22.70 5.40
CA GLU A 120 23.64 22.85 4.92
C GLU A 120 23.46 22.20 3.52
N PHE A 121 22.29 21.61 3.28
CA PHE A 121 21.93 21.06 1.97
C PHE A 121 21.19 22.12 1.15
N GLU A 122 21.68 22.40 -0.06
CA GLU A 122 21.15 23.43 -0.97
C GLU A 122 20.12 22.88 -1.98
N GLY A 123 20.01 21.55 -2.13
CA GLY A 123 19.00 20.91 -2.99
C GLY A 123 17.57 21.06 -2.47
N ARG A 124 16.59 20.51 -3.22
CA ARG A 124 15.17 20.74 -2.92
C ARG A 124 14.74 20.05 -1.63
N LYS A 125 14.64 20.86 -0.59
CA LYS A 125 14.17 20.50 0.74
C LYS A 125 12.83 21.16 1.04
N VAL A 126 11.87 20.37 1.53
CA VAL A 126 10.53 20.84 1.91
C VAL A 126 10.47 20.96 3.41
N PHE A 127 10.05 22.12 3.93
CA PHE A 127 9.83 22.28 5.37
C PHE A 127 8.61 21.48 5.81
N VAL A 128 8.73 20.78 6.93
CA VAL A 128 7.67 19.87 7.43
C VAL A 128 7.25 20.13 8.88
N GLY A 129 8.07 20.85 9.64
CA GLY A 129 7.73 21.32 11.00
C GLY A 129 8.95 21.63 11.86
N ASN A 130 8.72 22.20 13.04
CA ASN A 130 9.76 22.39 14.07
C ASN A 130 9.74 21.25 15.10
N GLY A 131 10.86 21.06 15.81
CA GLY A 131 11.04 20.02 16.82
C GLY A 131 12.06 20.37 17.91
N THR A 132 12.08 19.58 18.97
CA THR A 132 13.07 19.59 20.05
C THR A 132 13.91 18.31 19.97
N THR A 133 15.24 18.42 19.92
CA THR A 133 16.13 17.25 19.91
C THR A 133 16.12 16.54 21.26
N THR A 134 16.30 15.22 21.26
CA THR A 134 16.28 14.38 22.47
C THR A 134 17.60 13.65 22.71
N MET A 135 18.57 13.87 21.83
CA MET A 135 19.97 13.41 21.94
C MET A 135 20.85 14.31 21.07
N SER A 136 22.17 14.29 21.30
CA SER A 136 23.12 15.04 20.48
C SER A 136 23.35 14.42 19.10
N ARG A 137 23.89 15.22 18.18
CA ARG A 137 24.18 14.83 16.79
C ARG A 137 24.98 13.53 16.65
N SER A 138 25.88 13.22 17.59
CA SER A 138 26.71 12.02 17.55
C SER A 138 25.94 10.73 17.88
N ALA A 139 24.79 10.85 18.57
CA ALA A 139 23.91 9.73 18.91
C ALA A 139 22.89 9.40 17.80
N PHE A 140 22.50 10.36 16.96
CA PHE A 140 21.63 10.15 15.79
C PHE A 140 22.13 9.02 14.87
N TYR A 141 23.46 8.90 14.72
CA TYR A 141 24.07 7.92 13.83
C TYR A 141 24.51 6.63 14.53
N LYS A 142 24.17 6.45 15.81
CA LYS A 142 24.62 5.33 16.67
C LYS A 142 23.51 4.66 17.49
N SER A 143 22.28 5.14 17.42
CA SER A 143 21.17 4.68 18.25
C SER A 143 19.87 4.49 17.46
N THR A 144 18.85 3.95 18.11
CA THR A 144 17.52 3.66 17.53
C THR A 144 16.38 4.44 18.18
N GLY A 145 16.64 5.20 19.25
CA GLY A 145 15.64 5.96 19.99
C GLY A 145 15.15 7.21 19.25
N VAL A 146 14.17 7.91 19.83
CA VAL A 146 13.74 9.24 19.34
C VAL A 146 14.95 10.19 19.38
N ALA A 147 15.20 10.86 18.25
CA ALA A 147 16.24 11.86 18.05
C ALA A 147 15.67 13.28 18.07
N VAL A 148 14.46 13.49 17.55
CA VAL A 148 13.75 14.78 17.58
C VAL A 148 12.27 14.56 17.85
N ARG A 149 11.74 15.15 18.93
CA ARG A 149 10.29 15.30 19.12
C ARG A 149 9.81 16.46 18.27
N MET A 150 8.96 16.20 17.29
CA MET A 150 8.29 17.27 16.55
C MET A 150 7.41 18.10 17.49
N THR A 151 7.53 19.42 17.48
CA THR A 151 6.69 20.33 18.28
C THR A 151 5.53 20.89 17.45
N GLU A 152 5.86 21.37 16.25
CA GLU A 152 4.98 22.13 15.37
C GLU A 152 5.01 21.51 13.96
N GLY A 153 4.23 20.45 13.73
CA GLY A 153 4.04 19.89 12.40
C GLY A 153 3.10 20.76 11.53
N ILE A 154 3.36 20.83 10.22
CA ILE A 154 2.46 21.55 9.29
C ILE A 154 1.05 20.93 9.28
N TYR A 155 0.95 19.60 9.38
CA TYR A 155 -0.31 18.88 9.55
C TYR A 155 -0.48 18.43 11.01
N ARG A 156 -1.64 18.73 11.59
CA ARG A 156 -2.00 18.40 12.98
C ARG A 156 -2.61 16.99 13.09
N SER A 157 -1.87 15.96 12.70
CA SER A 157 -2.29 14.57 12.92
C SER A 157 -1.84 14.09 14.31
N PRO A 158 -2.72 13.50 15.15
CA PRO A 158 -2.32 12.94 16.44
C PRO A 158 -1.41 11.72 16.25
N PRO A 159 -0.42 11.49 17.14
CA PRO A 159 0.54 10.39 17.02
C PRO A 159 -0.08 9.05 17.47
N LEU A 160 -1.03 8.54 16.69
CA LEU A 160 -1.81 7.32 17.00
C LEU A 160 -1.01 6.01 16.83
N ASN A 161 0.26 6.06 16.43
CA ASN A 161 1.08 4.88 16.25
C ASN A 161 1.44 4.23 17.58
N GLY A 162 1.04 2.97 17.78
CA GLY A 162 1.29 2.22 19.01
C GLY A 162 0.38 2.61 20.19
N ILE A 163 -0.57 3.53 20.01
CA ILE A 163 -1.60 3.82 21.02
C ILE A 163 -2.58 2.65 21.08
N PHE A 164 -2.86 2.16 22.30
CA PHE A 164 -3.68 0.97 22.58
C PHE A 164 -3.44 -0.21 21.60
N PRO A 165 -2.21 -0.75 21.53
CA PRO A 165 -1.72 -1.54 20.38
C PRO A 165 -2.31 -2.96 20.27
N GLU A 166 -3.09 -3.36 21.28
CA GLU A 166 -3.90 -4.58 21.35
C GLU A 166 -5.37 -4.30 20.97
N LYS A 167 -5.89 -3.11 21.33
CA LYS A 167 -7.27 -2.67 21.11
C LYS A 167 -7.50 -2.07 19.72
N CYS A 168 -6.48 -1.65 18.99
CA CYS A 168 -6.64 -1.05 17.67
C CYS A 168 -5.44 -1.22 16.74
N TYR A 169 -5.65 -0.92 15.45
CA TYR A 169 -4.64 -1.02 14.40
C TYR A 169 -4.81 0.10 13.36
N LEU A 170 -3.72 0.81 13.02
CA LEU A 170 -3.74 1.85 11.97
C LEU A 170 -3.91 1.20 10.58
N GLN A 171 -5.00 1.54 9.88
CA GLN A 171 -5.34 0.98 8.58
C GLN A 171 -6.13 2.01 7.77
N ASN A 172 -5.70 2.30 6.55
CA ASN A 172 -6.43 3.22 5.67
C ASN A 172 -7.81 2.62 5.31
N ILE A 173 -8.86 3.45 5.26
CA ILE A 173 -10.26 3.03 5.01
C ILE A 173 -10.43 2.04 3.85
N PRO A 174 -9.85 2.24 2.64
CA PRO A 174 -9.99 1.28 1.54
C PRO A 174 -9.49 -0.12 1.87
N SER A 175 -8.43 -0.24 2.68
CA SER A 175 -7.91 -1.53 3.15
C SER A 175 -8.73 -2.15 4.29
N MET A 176 -9.60 -1.40 4.98
CA MET A 176 -10.63 -1.99 5.83
C MET A 176 -11.78 -2.53 4.97
N ILE A 177 -12.24 -1.74 3.99
CA ILE A 177 -13.29 -2.11 3.03
C ILE A 177 -12.95 -3.42 2.31
N THR A 178 -11.68 -3.64 1.92
CA THR A 178 -11.23 -4.90 1.30
C THR A 178 -11.60 -6.14 2.13
N ALA A 179 -11.46 -6.10 3.46
CA ALA A 179 -11.77 -7.24 4.31
C ALA A 179 -13.28 -7.51 4.39
N HIS A 180 -14.12 -6.48 4.37
CA HIS A 180 -15.57 -6.62 4.26
C HIS A 180 -16.00 -7.13 2.88
N TYR A 181 -15.31 -6.73 1.80
CA TYR A 181 -15.58 -7.23 0.44
C TYR A 181 -15.38 -8.75 0.31
N LEU A 182 -14.56 -9.35 1.16
CA LEU A 182 -14.34 -10.80 1.21
C LEU A 182 -15.55 -11.56 1.78
N GLU A 183 -16.40 -10.90 2.56
CA GLU A 183 -17.58 -11.51 3.22
C GLU A 183 -17.25 -12.81 3.94
N ALA A 184 -16.12 -12.81 4.67
CA ALA A 184 -15.68 -13.94 5.48
C ALA A 184 -16.71 -14.29 6.56
N ARG A 185 -16.93 -15.60 6.75
CA ARG A 185 -17.85 -16.20 7.71
C ARG A 185 -17.06 -17.04 8.71
N GLU A 186 -17.65 -17.21 9.89
CA GLU A 186 -17.17 -18.19 10.86
C GLU A 186 -17.07 -19.59 10.22
N GLY A 187 -15.94 -20.26 10.41
CA GLY A 187 -15.66 -21.60 9.88
C GLY A 187 -15.02 -21.65 8.49
N ASP A 188 -14.93 -20.54 7.75
CA ASP A 188 -14.29 -20.53 6.41
C ASP A 188 -12.81 -20.97 6.46
N ARG A 189 -12.35 -21.65 5.40
CA ARG A 189 -10.91 -21.75 5.07
C ARG A 189 -10.55 -20.64 4.09
N ILE A 190 -9.61 -19.77 4.49
CA ILE A 190 -9.20 -18.58 3.74
C ILE A 190 -7.69 -18.58 3.45
N ILE A 191 -7.28 -18.08 2.29
CA ILE A 191 -5.88 -17.68 2.03
C ILE A 191 -5.77 -16.15 2.00
N ASP A 192 -4.71 -15.61 2.60
CA ASP A 192 -4.18 -14.27 2.32
C ASP A 192 -2.82 -14.41 1.63
N MET A 193 -2.79 -14.18 0.30
CA MET A 193 -1.66 -14.55 -0.56
C MET A 193 -0.43 -13.65 -0.42
N CYS A 194 -0.57 -12.44 0.12
CA CYS A 194 0.48 -11.43 0.19
C CYS A 194 0.35 -10.63 1.50
N ALA A 195 0.26 -11.37 2.60
CA ALA A 195 -0.36 -10.95 3.84
C ALA A 195 0.38 -9.82 4.61
N SER A 196 1.69 -9.65 4.42
CA SER A 196 2.52 -8.73 5.23
C SER A 196 2.08 -7.26 5.09
N PRO A 197 1.90 -6.49 6.18
CA PRO A 197 2.30 -6.78 7.57
C PRO A 197 1.19 -7.40 8.46
N GLY A 198 0.20 -8.05 7.86
CA GLY A 198 -0.92 -8.72 8.54
C GLY A 198 -2.15 -7.82 8.74
N GLY A 199 -2.17 -6.63 8.14
CA GLY A 199 -3.23 -5.63 8.34
C GLY A 199 -4.61 -6.11 7.85
N LYS A 200 -4.69 -6.68 6.64
CA LYS A 200 -5.93 -7.26 6.11
C LYS A 200 -6.25 -8.62 6.75
N THR A 201 -5.24 -9.49 6.84
CA THR A 201 -5.30 -10.78 7.56
C THR A 201 -5.96 -10.66 8.94
N SER A 202 -5.48 -9.73 9.76
CA SER A 202 -5.98 -9.56 11.12
C SER A 202 -7.44 -9.08 11.14
N HIS A 203 -7.82 -8.20 10.22
CA HIS A 203 -9.21 -7.76 10.10
C HIS A 203 -10.13 -8.94 9.74
N ILE A 204 -9.73 -9.80 8.80
CA ILE A 204 -10.50 -11.00 8.44
C ILE A 204 -10.69 -11.92 9.66
N ALA A 205 -9.67 -12.10 10.50
CA ALA A 205 -9.79 -12.87 11.76
C ALA A 205 -10.79 -12.26 12.76
N GLN A 206 -10.85 -10.93 12.87
CA GLN A 206 -11.86 -10.22 13.69
C GLN A 206 -13.28 -10.43 13.13
N LEU A 207 -13.47 -10.34 11.80
CA LEU A 207 -14.76 -10.56 11.14
C LEU A 207 -15.23 -12.02 11.29
N MET A 208 -14.30 -12.97 11.26
CA MET A 208 -14.53 -14.39 11.56
C MET A 208 -14.60 -14.71 13.06
N ARG A 209 -14.48 -13.73 13.97
CA ARG A 209 -14.45 -13.92 15.44
C ARG A 209 -13.47 -15.01 15.92
N ASN A 210 -12.29 -15.11 15.31
CA ASN A 210 -11.32 -16.20 15.51
C ASN A 210 -11.84 -17.64 15.20
N ASN A 211 -12.99 -17.79 14.53
CA ASN A 211 -13.60 -19.07 14.19
C ASN A 211 -13.38 -19.42 12.70
N GLY A 212 -12.60 -20.46 12.41
CA GLY A 212 -12.22 -20.88 11.04
C GLY A 212 -10.70 -21.04 10.89
N THR A 213 -10.14 -20.90 9.70
CA THR A 213 -8.67 -20.87 9.52
C THR A 213 -8.24 -20.00 8.34
N ILE A 214 -7.27 -19.11 8.60
CA ILE A 214 -6.65 -18.23 7.61
C ILE A 214 -5.19 -18.67 7.42
N PHE A 215 -4.80 -18.92 6.17
CA PHE A 215 -3.43 -19.25 5.78
C PHE A 215 -2.78 -18.03 5.13
N SER A 216 -1.67 -17.56 5.69
CA SER A 216 -1.08 -16.27 5.35
C SER A 216 0.33 -16.40 4.83
N PHE A 217 0.60 -15.79 3.68
CA PHE A 217 1.86 -15.96 2.96
C PHE A 217 2.55 -14.63 2.65
N ASP A 218 3.86 -14.59 2.84
CA ASP A 218 4.77 -13.67 2.16
C ASP A 218 6.06 -14.43 1.82
N ARG A 219 6.91 -13.89 0.93
CA ARG A 219 8.15 -14.53 0.47
C ARG A 219 9.32 -14.40 1.46
N ASN A 220 9.16 -13.69 2.57
CA ASN A 220 10.25 -13.33 3.48
C ASN A 220 9.91 -13.63 4.95
N GLU A 221 10.72 -14.44 5.62
CA GLU A 221 10.47 -14.87 7.00
C GLU A 221 10.36 -13.70 7.99
N ASN A 222 11.16 -12.63 7.85
CA ASN A 222 11.06 -11.46 8.75
C ASN A 222 9.71 -10.75 8.62
N LYS A 223 9.11 -10.74 7.43
CA LYS A 223 7.76 -10.21 7.21
C LYS A 223 6.68 -11.13 7.77
N VAL A 224 6.86 -12.45 7.62
CA VAL A 224 5.94 -13.45 8.19
C VAL A 224 5.93 -13.37 9.71
N GLU A 225 7.10 -13.16 10.30
CA GLU A 225 7.25 -12.94 11.74
C GLU A 225 6.55 -11.65 12.22
N VAL A 226 6.55 -10.57 11.43
CA VAL A 226 5.70 -9.39 11.69
C VAL A 226 4.20 -9.74 11.70
N ILE A 227 3.74 -10.65 10.83
CA ILE A 227 2.34 -11.15 10.86
C ILE A 227 2.09 -11.93 12.16
N ARG A 228 3.00 -12.83 12.58
CA ARG A 228 2.86 -13.60 13.83
C ARG A 228 2.77 -12.69 15.04
N GLN A 229 3.68 -11.73 15.15
CA GLN A 229 3.70 -10.73 16.23
C GLN A 229 2.44 -9.86 16.24
N LEU A 230 1.92 -9.47 15.08
CA LEU A 230 0.64 -8.75 15.00
C LEU A 230 -0.54 -9.63 15.45
N CYS A 231 -0.57 -10.90 15.07
CA CYS A 231 -1.64 -11.82 15.49
C CYS A 231 -1.60 -12.06 17.00
N GLN A 232 -0.41 -12.33 17.57
CA GLN A 232 -0.23 -12.47 19.01
C GLN A 232 -0.70 -11.22 19.77
N ARG A 233 -0.30 -10.02 19.33
CA ARG A 233 -0.65 -8.75 19.98
C ARG A 233 -2.14 -8.40 19.88
N LEU A 234 -2.85 -8.89 18.85
CA LEU A 234 -4.30 -8.68 18.68
C LEU A 234 -5.16 -9.86 19.22
N ALA A 235 -4.56 -10.82 19.93
CA ALA A 235 -5.21 -12.04 20.41
C ALA A 235 -5.89 -12.87 19.31
N ILE A 236 -5.24 -12.96 18.14
CA ILE A 236 -5.74 -13.70 16.97
C ILE A 236 -5.18 -15.13 16.97
N THR A 237 -6.08 -16.11 16.91
CA THR A 237 -5.75 -17.53 17.07
C THR A 237 -5.98 -18.37 15.79
N CYS A 238 -6.76 -17.87 14.83
CA CYS A 238 -7.13 -18.62 13.62
C CYS A 238 -6.17 -18.45 12.43
N VAL A 239 -5.01 -17.79 12.60
CA VAL A 239 -4.06 -17.49 11.53
C VAL A 239 -2.85 -18.43 11.58
N ARG A 240 -2.46 -18.99 10.43
CA ARG A 240 -1.23 -19.76 10.24
C ARG A 240 -0.36 -19.08 9.17
N ALA A 241 0.84 -18.64 9.53
CA ALA A 241 1.66 -17.76 8.70
C ALA A 241 3.01 -18.39 8.29
N PHE A 242 3.30 -18.42 6.97
CA PHE A 242 4.40 -19.17 6.36
C PHE A 242 5.20 -18.35 5.34
N ALA A 243 6.52 -18.52 5.30
CA ALA A 243 7.38 -17.91 4.29
C ALA A 243 7.42 -18.75 3.00
N MET A 244 6.61 -18.36 2.01
CA MET A 244 6.46 -19.12 0.76
C MET A 244 6.28 -18.20 -0.45
N ASP A 245 6.65 -18.69 -1.62
CA ASP A 245 6.30 -18.05 -2.88
C ASP A 245 4.86 -18.38 -3.26
N SER A 246 3.95 -17.42 -3.05
CA SER A 246 2.52 -17.59 -3.30
C SER A 246 2.14 -17.91 -4.75
N THR A 247 3.05 -17.75 -5.71
CA THR A 247 2.85 -18.26 -7.09
C THR A 247 3.09 -19.76 -7.24
N LYS A 248 3.64 -20.43 -6.22
CA LYS A 248 4.09 -21.84 -6.25
C LYS A 248 3.44 -22.71 -5.18
N LEU A 249 2.36 -22.26 -4.54
CA LEU A 249 1.70 -23.01 -3.45
C LEU A 249 1.27 -24.44 -3.87
N LEU A 250 1.00 -24.66 -5.18
CA LEU A 250 0.63 -25.94 -5.79
C LEU A 250 1.77 -26.63 -6.57
N GLU A 251 3.02 -26.20 -6.39
CA GLU A 251 4.20 -26.72 -7.09
C GLU A 251 5.29 -27.15 -6.09
N GLY A 252 6.26 -27.97 -6.52
CA GLY A 252 7.44 -28.37 -5.72
C GLY A 252 7.21 -29.48 -4.67
N GLU A 253 8.27 -30.26 -4.39
CA GLU A 253 8.25 -31.44 -3.50
C GLU A 253 8.29 -31.08 -2.00
N GLU A 254 9.09 -30.10 -1.61
CA GLU A 254 9.15 -29.59 -0.23
C GLU A 254 7.77 -29.06 0.20
N GLN A 255 7.15 -28.30 -0.70
CA GLN A 255 5.81 -27.77 -0.55
C GLN A 255 4.74 -28.88 -0.57
N GLN A 256 5.01 -30.07 -1.11
CA GLN A 256 4.05 -31.18 -1.12
C GLN A 256 3.79 -31.71 0.29
N LYS A 257 4.84 -31.98 1.07
CA LYS A 257 4.69 -32.50 2.45
C LYS A 257 3.90 -31.54 3.33
N TRP A 258 4.20 -30.25 3.19
CA TRP A 258 3.46 -29.17 3.85
C TRP A 258 2.01 -29.04 3.33
N ARG A 259 1.76 -29.21 2.02
CA ARG A 259 0.39 -29.26 1.47
C ARG A 259 -0.41 -30.42 2.07
N GLU A 260 0.22 -31.58 2.25
CA GLU A 260 -0.40 -32.77 2.82
C GLU A 260 -0.72 -32.58 4.32
N GLU A 261 0.20 -32.01 5.10
CA GLU A 261 0.00 -31.65 6.52
C GLU A 261 -1.19 -30.70 6.74
N PHE A 262 -1.33 -29.69 5.88
CA PHE A 262 -2.32 -28.63 6.04
C PHE A 262 -3.59 -28.78 5.16
N ASP A 263 -3.74 -29.92 4.48
CA ASP A 263 -4.82 -30.21 3.51
C ASP A 263 -4.98 -29.12 2.42
N ILE A 264 -3.87 -28.65 1.87
CA ILE A 264 -3.83 -27.57 0.86
C ILE A 264 -3.79 -28.20 -0.53
N ARG A 265 -4.99 -28.49 -1.04
CA ARG A 265 -5.23 -29.07 -2.36
C ARG A 265 -5.85 -28.02 -3.30
N PRO A 266 -5.87 -28.26 -4.63
CA PRO A 266 -6.75 -27.49 -5.51
C PRO A 266 -8.17 -27.46 -4.95
N GLU A 267 -8.84 -26.31 -5.10
CA GLU A 267 -10.26 -26.14 -4.75
C GLU A 267 -10.61 -26.47 -3.28
N SER A 268 -9.66 -26.29 -2.35
CA SER A 268 -9.85 -26.54 -0.91
C SER A 268 -10.30 -25.31 -0.11
N PHE A 269 -10.23 -24.10 -0.69
CA PHE A 269 -10.49 -22.83 0.00
C PHE A 269 -11.82 -22.20 -0.35
N ASP A 270 -12.53 -21.72 0.67
CA ASP A 270 -13.81 -21.02 0.53
C ASP A 270 -13.60 -19.59 0.01
N ARG A 271 -12.51 -18.95 0.42
CA ARG A 271 -12.18 -17.56 0.02
C ARG A 271 -10.69 -17.32 -0.10
N ILE A 272 -10.32 -16.35 -0.93
CA ILE A 272 -8.94 -15.89 -1.06
C ILE A 272 -8.90 -14.36 -1.12
N LEU A 273 -8.00 -13.77 -0.34
CA LEU A 273 -7.55 -12.40 -0.51
C LEU A 273 -6.24 -12.40 -1.32
N LEU A 274 -6.24 -11.62 -2.39
CA LEU A 274 -5.09 -11.32 -3.22
C LEU A 274 -4.85 -9.81 -3.18
N ASP A 275 -4.00 -9.38 -2.24
CA ASP A 275 -3.53 -8.00 -2.07
C ASP A 275 -2.05 -7.91 -2.52
N PRO A 276 -1.74 -8.08 -3.82
CA PRO A 276 -0.37 -8.31 -4.27
C PRO A 276 0.54 -7.09 -4.15
N PRO A 277 1.86 -7.30 -4.15
CA PRO A 277 2.83 -6.27 -4.50
C PRO A 277 2.42 -5.56 -5.79
N CYS A 278 2.35 -4.24 -5.69
CA CYS A 278 1.96 -3.33 -6.76
C CYS A 278 2.88 -2.09 -6.70
N SER A 279 2.83 -1.26 -7.73
CA SER A 279 3.64 -0.03 -7.83
C SER A 279 3.37 1.00 -6.72
N GLY A 280 2.26 0.87 -5.97
CA GLY A 280 1.99 1.69 -4.78
C GLY A 280 1.71 3.17 -5.04
N LEU A 281 1.44 3.56 -6.30
CA LEU A 281 1.31 4.96 -6.73
C LEU A 281 0.19 5.74 -6.03
N GLY A 282 -0.75 5.06 -5.36
CA GLY A 282 -1.83 5.68 -4.61
C GLY A 282 -1.48 6.06 -3.15
N GLN A 283 -0.32 5.66 -2.63
CA GLN A 283 0.03 5.93 -1.23
C GLN A 283 0.15 7.44 -0.94
N ARG A 284 -0.30 7.85 0.26
CA ARG A 284 -0.33 9.26 0.71
C ARG A 284 0.17 9.43 2.14
N PRO A 285 0.86 10.55 2.47
CA PRO A 285 1.46 11.47 1.52
C PRO A 285 2.59 10.78 0.73
N ARG A 286 2.97 11.36 -0.40
CA ARG A 286 4.04 10.88 -1.26
C ARG A 286 4.77 12.07 -1.87
N MET A 287 5.98 12.35 -1.42
CA MET A 287 6.76 13.52 -1.85
C MET A 287 7.32 13.34 -3.26
N ARG A 288 7.78 12.13 -3.57
CA ARG A 288 8.39 11.76 -4.85
C ARG A 288 8.16 10.30 -5.17
N GLU A 289 8.07 9.98 -6.45
CA GLU A 289 8.28 8.64 -6.98
C GLU A 289 9.46 8.68 -7.98
N SER A 290 10.28 7.63 -7.97
CA SER A 290 11.41 7.43 -8.89
C SER A 290 11.28 6.13 -9.70
N MET A 291 10.13 5.47 -9.63
CA MET A 291 9.78 4.33 -10.46
C MET A 291 9.68 4.73 -11.94
N ASN A 292 10.51 4.08 -12.76
CA ASN A 292 10.44 4.17 -14.21
C ASN A 292 9.41 3.17 -14.78
N LEU A 293 9.05 3.35 -16.05
CA LEU A 293 8.07 2.51 -16.73
C LEU A 293 8.46 1.01 -16.79
N VAL A 294 9.75 0.66 -16.84
CA VAL A 294 10.17 -0.77 -16.92
C VAL A 294 9.88 -1.51 -15.61
N ASP A 295 10.09 -0.84 -14.46
CA ASP A 295 9.74 -1.40 -13.16
C ASP A 295 8.22 -1.38 -12.94
N LEU A 296 7.51 -0.34 -13.39
CA LEU A 296 6.03 -0.25 -13.38
C LEU A 296 5.38 -1.44 -14.11
N PHE A 297 5.82 -1.74 -15.33
CA PHE A 297 5.27 -2.82 -16.16
C PHE A 297 5.67 -4.23 -15.68
N SER A 298 6.51 -4.35 -14.64
CA SER A 298 6.91 -5.63 -14.07
C SER A 298 5.86 -6.25 -13.12
N TYR A 299 4.98 -5.41 -12.55
CA TYR A 299 4.01 -5.84 -11.53
C TYR A 299 2.84 -6.65 -12.10
N ALA A 300 2.16 -6.16 -13.15
CA ALA A 300 0.98 -6.83 -13.70
C ALA A 300 1.23 -8.29 -14.16
N PRO A 301 2.35 -8.63 -14.85
CA PRO A 301 2.67 -10.04 -15.18
C PRO A 301 2.93 -10.93 -13.95
N TYR A 302 3.31 -10.35 -12.81
CA TYR A 302 3.47 -11.09 -11.55
C TYR A 302 2.11 -11.27 -10.83
N GLN A 303 1.29 -10.22 -10.80
CA GLN A 303 -0.08 -10.24 -10.26
C GLN A 303 -0.95 -11.29 -10.98
N ARG A 304 -0.87 -11.38 -12.32
CA ARG A 304 -1.56 -12.41 -13.12
C ARG A 304 -1.17 -13.85 -12.73
N LYS A 305 0.09 -14.10 -12.31
CA LYS A 305 0.53 -15.43 -11.81
C LYS A 305 0.01 -15.77 -10.42
N LEU A 306 -0.09 -14.77 -9.54
CA LEU A 306 -0.75 -14.95 -8.24
C LEU A 306 -2.23 -15.26 -8.43
N PHE A 307 -2.90 -14.54 -9.34
CA PHE A 307 -4.32 -14.75 -9.68
C PHE A 307 -4.58 -16.16 -10.22
N HIS A 308 -3.76 -16.66 -11.16
CA HIS A 308 -3.82 -18.04 -11.64
C HIS A 308 -3.74 -19.07 -10.50
N THR A 309 -2.84 -18.85 -9.54
CA THR A 309 -2.68 -19.76 -8.39
C THR A 309 -3.86 -19.65 -7.41
N ALA A 310 -4.45 -18.46 -7.25
CA ALA A 310 -5.66 -18.25 -6.47
C ALA A 310 -6.84 -19.07 -7.02
N ILE A 311 -7.13 -18.98 -8.33
CA ILE A 311 -8.29 -19.67 -8.93
C ILE A 311 -8.14 -21.21 -8.91
N ARG A 312 -6.90 -21.73 -8.91
CA ARG A 312 -6.65 -23.17 -8.69
C ARG A 312 -6.91 -23.61 -7.24
N LEU A 313 -6.72 -22.74 -6.24
CA LEU A 313 -6.93 -23.06 -4.81
C LEU A 313 -8.38 -22.83 -4.34
N LEU A 314 -9.11 -21.94 -5.01
CA LEU A 314 -10.48 -21.55 -4.68
C LEU A 314 -11.52 -22.60 -5.12
N LYS A 315 -12.49 -22.91 -4.26
CA LYS A 315 -13.69 -23.71 -4.56
C LYS A 315 -14.56 -23.05 -5.64
N VAL A 316 -15.31 -23.83 -6.42
CA VAL A 316 -16.47 -23.30 -7.15
C VAL A 316 -17.49 -22.75 -6.16
N GLY A 317 -18.06 -21.58 -6.46
CA GLY A 317 -18.86 -20.77 -5.53
C GLY A 317 -18.03 -19.97 -4.51
N GLY A 318 -16.72 -20.19 -4.44
CA GLY A 318 -15.81 -19.45 -3.57
C GLY A 318 -15.54 -18.01 -4.03
N VAL A 319 -15.14 -17.14 -3.10
CA VAL A 319 -14.92 -15.70 -3.32
C VAL A 319 -13.44 -15.36 -3.39
N LEU A 320 -13.01 -14.66 -4.45
CA LEU A 320 -11.70 -14.00 -4.54
C LEU A 320 -11.89 -12.48 -4.44
N VAL A 321 -11.16 -11.82 -3.54
CA VAL A 321 -10.99 -10.36 -3.56
C VAL A 321 -9.59 -10.03 -4.03
N TYR A 322 -9.52 -9.17 -5.05
CA TYR A 322 -8.30 -8.58 -5.57
C TYR A 322 -8.23 -7.11 -5.12
N SER A 323 -7.08 -6.66 -4.60
CA SER A 323 -6.89 -5.26 -4.23
C SER A 323 -5.48 -4.73 -4.46
N THR A 324 -5.36 -3.45 -4.81
CA THR A 324 -4.06 -2.78 -4.93
C THR A 324 -4.09 -1.41 -4.25
N CYS A 325 -2.91 -0.86 -3.93
CA CYS A 325 -2.73 0.54 -3.54
C CYS A 325 -2.08 1.38 -4.64
N THR A 326 -2.40 1.08 -5.92
CA THR A 326 -1.92 1.83 -7.08
C THR A 326 -3.05 2.37 -7.93
N LEU A 327 -2.74 3.44 -8.65
CA LEU A 327 -3.60 4.06 -9.66
C LEU A 327 -3.43 3.38 -11.03
N ASN A 328 -2.32 2.66 -11.25
CA ASN A 328 -1.96 2.06 -12.54
C ASN A 328 -3.05 1.11 -13.07
N PRO A 329 -3.71 1.41 -14.20
CA PRO A 329 -4.78 0.57 -14.74
C PRO A 329 -4.31 -0.81 -15.22
N GLN A 330 -3.03 -0.97 -15.56
CA GLN A 330 -2.47 -2.27 -15.94
C GLN A 330 -2.40 -3.28 -14.78
N GLU A 331 -2.33 -2.78 -13.55
CA GLU A 331 -2.34 -3.56 -12.31
C GLU A 331 -3.76 -3.70 -11.72
N ASN A 332 -4.74 -2.99 -12.30
CA ASN A 332 -6.11 -2.89 -11.84
C ASN A 332 -7.07 -3.48 -12.89
N GLU A 333 -7.69 -2.64 -13.72
CA GLU A 333 -8.67 -3.05 -14.73
C GLU A 333 -8.14 -4.06 -15.75
N GLU A 334 -6.88 -3.98 -16.21
CA GLU A 334 -6.34 -5.01 -17.11
C GLU A 334 -6.16 -6.37 -16.42
N VAL A 335 -5.93 -6.41 -15.10
CA VAL A 335 -5.88 -7.68 -14.36
C VAL A 335 -7.30 -8.26 -14.22
N VAL A 336 -8.31 -7.40 -14.08
CA VAL A 336 -9.73 -7.83 -14.07
C VAL A 336 -10.17 -8.34 -15.44
N ARG A 337 -9.88 -7.61 -16.54
CA ARG A 337 -10.13 -8.04 -17.92
C ARG A 337 -9.44 -9.38 -18.21
N TYR A 338 -8.13 -9.46 -17.95
CA TYR A 338 -7.36 -10.69 -18.08
C TYR A 338 -7.99 -11.86 -17.31
N ALA A 339 -8.43 -11.64 -16.07
CA ALA A 339 -9.07 -12.68 -15.27
C ALA A 339 -10.41 -13.14 -15.87
N LEU A 340 -11.23 -12.23 -16.40
CA LEU A 340 -12.50 -12.55 -17.06
C LEU A 340 -12.32 -13.28 -18.40
N ASP A 341 -11.20 -13.06 -19.09
CA ASP A 341 -10.89 -13.72 -20.36
C ASP A 341 -10.24 -15.11 -20.20
N HIS A 342 -9.51 -15.33 -19.09
CA HIS A 342 -8.67 -16.52 -18.91
C HIS A 342 -9.14 -17.50 -17.82
N PHE A 343 -10.07 -17.12 -16.94
CA PHE A 343 -10.50 -17.94 -15.81
C PHE A 343 -12.03 -18.11 -15.72
N PRO A 344 -12.53 -19.23 -15.18
CA PRO A 344 -13.95 -19.48 -14.94
C PRO A 344 -14.45 -18.66 -13.74
N VAL A 345 -14.46 -17.34 -13.86
CA VAL A 345 -14.85 -16.39 -12.81
C VAL A 345 -15.92 -15.42 -13.29
N LYS A 346 -16.78 -14.98 -12.36
CA LYS A 346 -17.72 -13.88 -12.57
C LYS A 346 -17.35 -12.73 -11.64
N LEU A 347 -17.18 -11.53 -12.22
CA LEU A 347 -17.07 -10.29 -11.47
C LEU A 347 -18.39 -9.98 -10.75
N VAL A 348 -18.34 -9.57 -9.49
CA VAL A 348 -19.51 -9.25 -8.66
C VAL A 348 -19.25 -8.01 -7.79
N GLY A 349 -20.32 -7.29 -7.45
CA GLY A 349 -20.24 -6.14 -6.56
C GLY A 349 -19.89 -6.51 -5.12
N GLY A 350 -19.37 -5.52 -4.39
CA GLY A 350 -19.19 -5.60 -2.94
C GLY A 350 -20.51 -5.54 -2.15
N PRO A 351 -20.43 -5.57 -0.80
CA PRO A 351 -21.60 -5.43 0.07
C PRO A 351 -22.37 -4.13 -0.20
N GLN A 352 -23.71 -4.19 -0.26
CA GLN A 352 -24.55 -3.04 -0.62
C GLN A 352 -24.34 -1.82 0.28
N HIS A 353 -24.05 -2.00 1.56
CA HIS A 353 -23.78 -0.90 2.51
C HIS A 353 -22.41 -0.21 2.28
N LEU A 354 -21.60 -0.69 1.32
CA LEU A 354 -20.31 -0.12 0.91
C LEU A 354 -20.27 0.26 -0.58
N SER A 355 -21.38 0.17 -1.32
CA SER A 355 -21.40 0.46 -2.77
C SER A 355 -21.31 1.95 -3.11
N SER A 356 -21.53 2.82 -2.13
CA SER A 356 -21.36 4.29 -2.22
C SER A 356 -19.94 4.77 -1.92
N LEU A 357 -19.00 3.86 -1.57
CA LEU A 357 -17.64 4.20 -1.19
C LEU A 357 -16.66 3.92 -2.34
N GLY A 358 -16.01 4.98 -2.82
CA GLY A 358 -15.16 4.93 -4.00
C GLY A 358 -15.94 5.00 -5.31
N SER A 359 -15.32 5.67 -6.28
CA SER A 359 -15.73 5.69 -7.68
C SER A 359 -15.70 4.28 -8.33
N LYS A 360 -16.32 4.15 -9.51
CA LYS A 360 -16.26 2.95 -10.34
C LYS A 360 -14.88 2.75 -11.01
N GLY A 361 -14.68 1.62 -11.67
CA GLY A 361 -13.49 1.38 -12.49
C GLY A 361 -13.36 2.35 -13.65
N LEU A 362 -12.14 2.51 -14.18
CA LEU A 362 -11.92 3.27 -15.41
C LEU A 362 -12.41 2.48 -16.63
N THR A 363 -13.13 3.15 -17.52
CA THR A 363 -13.51 2.64 -18.84
C THR A 363 -12.77 3.44 -19.90
N TRP A 364 -12.01 2.76 -20.77
CA TRP A 364 -11.32 3.41 -21.89
C TRP A 364 -11.53 2.63 -23.20
N ARG A 365 -11.49 3.36 -24.32
CA ARG A 365 -11.26 2.79 -25.65
C ARG A 365 -9.84 3.15 -26.05
N VAL A 366 -9.13 2.22 -26.69
CA VAL A 366 -7.73 2.39 -27.07
C VAL A 366 -7.59 3.59 -28.03
N LYS A 367 -7.01 4.69 -27.52
CA LYS A 367 -6.29 5.66 -28.35
C LYS A 367 -5.05 4.95 -28.89
N SER A 368 -4.65 5.28 -30.11
CA SER A 368 -3.94 4.37 -31.02
C SER A 368 -2.61 3.83 -30.48
N GLU A 369 -2.24 2.59 -30.88
CA GLU A 369 -0.95 1.97 -30.49
C GLU A 369 0.27 2.88 -30.78
N GLY A 370 0.17 3.75 -31.80
CA GLY A 370 1.21 4.69 -32.19
C GLY A 370 1.56 5.73 -31.11
N GLU A 371 0.58 6.27 -30.39
CA GLU A 371 0.80 7.26 -29.32
C GLU A 371 1.59 6.64 -28.14
N ILE A 372 1.32 5.36 -27.85
CA ILE A 372 2.02 4.60 -26.82
C ILE A 372 3.44 4.25 -27.28
N GLU A 373 3.61 3.86 -28.55
CA GLU A 373 4.94 3.69 -29.13
C GLU A 373 5.77 4.98 -29.12
N GLU A 374 5.14 6.15 -29.29
CA GLU A 374 5.82 7.45 -29.30
C GLU A 374 6.29 7.86 -27.90
N ILE A 375 5.44 7.71 -26.87
CA ILE A 375 5.82 7.85 -25.45
C ILE A 375 6.93 6.83 -25.08
N MET A 376 6.91 5.63 -25.67
CA MET A 376 7.96 4.62 -25.53
C MET A 376 9.26 4.91 -26.30
N LYS A 377 9.25 5.84 -27.26
CA LYS A 377 10.43 6.26 -28.02
C LYS A 377 11.13 7.41 -27.30
N SER A 378 10.40 8.46 -26.91
CA SER A 378 10.96 9.59 -26.14
C SER A 378 11.60 9.15 -24.82
N THR A 379 11.02 8.17 -24.12
CA THR A 379 11.60 7.57 -22.89
C THR A 379 12.90 6.79 -23.07
N ARG A 380 13.34 6.51 -24.31
CA ARG A 380 14.64 5.86 -24.55
C ARG A 380 15.78 6.86 -24.67
N ASP A 381 15.46 8.10 -25.05
CA ASP A 381 16.45 9.14 -25.33
C ASP A 381 16.71 10.05 -24.11
N GLU A 382 15.76 10.20 -23.19
CA GLU A 382 15.96 10.91 -21.90
C GLU A 382 16.76 10.07 -20.88
N HIS A 383 18.03 9.83 -21.18
CA HIS A 383 18.93 9.06 -20.32
C HIS A 383 19.47 9.89 -19.13
N ILE A 384 18.68 10.04 -18.07
CA ILE A 384 19.17 10.63 -16.80
C ILE A 384 20.34 9.76 -16.27
N PRO A 385 21.56 10.32 -16.12
CA PRO A 385 22.72 9.54 -15.70
C PRO A 385 22.58 9.13 -14.23
N ALA A 386 22.66 7.83 -13.97
CA ALA A 386 22.63 7.30 -12.60
C ALA A 386 23.83 7.82 -11.77
N PRO A 387 23.62 8.20 -10.49
CA PRO A 387 24.72 8.52 -9.57
C PRO A 387 25.77 7.40 -9.54
N HIS A 388 27.05 7.79 -9.49
CA HIS A 388 28.17 6.88 -9.74
C HIS A 388 28.15 5.59 -8.88
N GLY A 389 28.50 4.44 -9.46
CA GLY A 389 29.02 3.33 -8.66
C GLY A 389 28.92 1.89 -9.18
N SER A 390 28.05 1.54 -10.14
CA SER A 390 27.98 0.13 -10.60
C SER A 390 27.39 -0.10 -12.01
N GLN A 391 28.23 -0.05 -13.05
CA GLN A 391 27.83 -0.44 -14.40
C GLN A 391 27.73 -1.97 -14.57
N LYS A 392 26.59 -2.57 -14.17
CA LYS A 392 26.16 -3.88 -14.72
C LYS A 392 25.19 -3.64 -15.88
N LYS A 393 25.64 -3.90 -17.12
CA LYS A 393 24.81 -3.83 -18.33
C LYS A 393 23.66 -4.85 -18.27
N ARG A 394 22.51 -4.45 -17.69
CA ARG A 394 21.24 -5.18 -17.84
C ARG A 394 20.88 -5.19 -19.34
N LYS A 395 20.74 -6.38 -19.95
CA LYS A 395 20.14 -6.51 -21.28
C LYS A 395 18.70 -6.01 -21.19
N GLN A 396 18.39 -4.88 -21.82
CA GLN A 396 17.01 -4.39 -21.92
C GLN A 396 16.17 -5.43 -22.69
N LYS A 397 15.15 -5.98 -22.03
CA LYS A 397 14.09 -6.69 -22.75
C LYS A 397 13.20 -5.64 -23.40
N GLN A 398 12.88 -5.85 -24.68
CA GLN A 398 11.89 -5.06 -25.40
C GLN A 398 10.52 -5.30 -24.77
N VAL A 399 10.00 -4.32 -24.02
CA VAL A 399 8.68 -4.42 -23.39
C VAL A 399 7.63 -4.13 -24.46
N LYS A 400 6.90 -5.18 -24.87
CA LYS A 400 5.72 -5.03 -25.71
C LYS A 400 4.51 -4.81 -24.80
N ILE A 401 4.06 -3.55 -24.67
CA ILE A 401 2.68 -3.33 -24.21
C ILE A 401 1.75 -3.88 -25.28
N VAL A 402 0.75 -4.61 -24.85
CA VAL A 402 -0.47 -4.86 -25.60
C VAL A 402 -1.57 -4.34 -24.69
N MET A 403 -2.14 -3.18 -25.02
CA MET A 403 -3.31 -2.70 -24.29
C MET A 403 -4.48 -3.60 -24.65
N SER A 404 -5.01 -4.31 -23.66
CA SER A 404 -6.28 -5.01 -23.82
C SER A 404 -7.42 -4.00 -23.93
N GLU A 405 -8.59 -4.46 -24.35
CA GLU A 405 -9.82 -3.72 -24.09
C GLU A 405 -9.95 -3.42 -22.59
N SER A 406 -10.59 -2.31 -22.26
CA SER A 406 -10.90 -1.95 -20.88
C SER A 406 -12.04 -2.82 -20.32
N LEU A 407 -12.44 -2.54 -19.09
CA LEU A 407 -13.73 -3.03 -18.60
C LEU A 407 -14.87 -2.41 -19.39
N LYS A 408 -15.94 -3.16 -19.59
CA LYS A 408 -17.22 -2.61 -20.03
C LYS A 408 -17.81 -1.75 -18.91
N GLU A 409 -18.73 -0.85 -19.26
CA GLU A 409 -19.44 0.00 -18.28
C GLU A 409 -20.09 -0.83 -17.16
N GLU A 410 -20.76 -1.92 -17.52
CA GLU A 410 -21.40 -2.90 -16.61
C GLU A 410 -20.41 -3.68 -15.73
N GLU A 411 -19.15 -3.83 -16.14
CA GLU A 411 -18.08 -4.45 -15.37
C GLU A 411 -17.40 -3.42 -14.45
N ALA A 412 -17.23 -2.19 -14.92
CA ALA A 412 -16.60 -1.10 -14.19
C ALA A 412 -17.41 -0.66 -12.96
N GLU A 413 -18.75 -0.69 -13.02
CA GLU A 413 -19.63 -0.42 -11.86
C GLU A 413 -19.51 -1.49 -10.75
N LEU A 414 -18.92 -2.66 -11.01
CA LEU A 414 -18.76 -3.73 -10.02
C LEU A 414 -17.45 -3.64 -9.23
N VAL A 415 -16.42 -2.99 -9.79
CA VAL A 415 -15.16 -2.69 -9.08
C VAL A 415 -15.23 -1.33 -8.38
N ARG A 416 -14.27 -1.04 -7.49
CA ARG A 416 -14.13 0.28 -6.85
C ARG A 416 -12.72 0.84 -7.02
N ARG A 417 -12.65 2.11 -7.40
CA ARG A 417 -11.45 2.97 -7.33
C ARG A 417 -11.65 4.04 -6.27
N PHE A 418 -10.68 4.13 -5.37
CA PHE A 418 -10.53 5.27 -4.48
C PHE A 418 -9.53 6.24 -5.13
N ASP A 419 -9.96 7.48 -5.30
CA ASP A 419 -9.27 8.54 -6.01
C ASP A 419 -8.76 9.59 -5.00
N PRO A 420 -7.43 9.81 -4.89
CA PRO A 420 -6.85 10.82 -4.02
C PRO A 420 -7.48 12.21 -4.11
N SER A 421 -7.94 12.59 -5.31
CA SER A 421 -8.52 13.91 -5.60
C SER A 421 -10.02 14.03 -5.31
N LYS A 422 -10.73 12.92 -5.04
CA LYS A 422 -12.19 12.89 -4.86
C LYS A 422 -12.62 12.27 -3.51
N ASP A 423 -12.04 11.14 -3.13
CA ASP A 423 -12.40 10.39 -1.92
C ASP A 423 -11.61 10.84 -0.66
N ASP A 424 -10.62 11.71 -0.83
CA ASP A 424 -9.57 12.07 0.15
C ASP A 424 -8.93 10.89 0.91
N GLY A 425 -8.98 9.69 0.30
CA GLY A 425 -8.27 8.50 0.76
C GLY A 425 -6.90 8.34 0.10
N ILE A 426 -6.23 7.22 0.36
CA ILE A 426 -5.17 6.73 -0.53
C ILE A 426 -5.78 6.26 -1.86
N GLY A 427 -5.02 6.35 -2.94
CA GLY A 427 -5.34 5.71 -4.20
C GLY A 427 -5.37 4.20 -4.03
N PHE A 428 -6.48 3.57 -4.39
CA PHE A 428 -6.72 2.16 -4.09
C PHE A 428 -7.71 1.53 -5.07
N PHE A 429 -7.59 0.22 -5.30
CA PHE A 429 -8.46 -0.55 -6.17
C PHE A 429 -9.00 -1.78 -5.46
N ILE A 430 -10.27 -2.15 -5.70
CA ILE A 430 -10.88 -3.39 -5.22
C ILE A 430 -11.75 -4.00 -6.32
N ALA A 431 -11.51 -5.29 -6.62
CA ALA A 431 -12.37 -6.12 -7.47
C ALA A 431 -12.72 -7.42 -6.74
N LYS A 432 -13.94 -7.94 -6.94
CA LYS A 432 -14.44 -9.13 -6.26
C LYS A 432 -15.02 -10.11 -7.27
N PHE A 433 -14.64 -11.37 -7.15
CA PHE A 433 -14.98 -12.44 -8.08
C PHE A 433 -15.60 -13.62 -7.34
N VAL A 434 -16.50 -14.34 -8.03
CA VAL A 434 -16.93 -15.69 -7.65
C VAL A 434 -16.44 -16.65 -8.72
N LYS A 435 -15.82 -17.77 -8.33
CA LYS A 435 -15.48 -18.85 -9.27
C LYS A 435 -16.74 -19.63 -9.65
N ILE A 436 -17.00 -19.78 -10.93
CA ILE A 436 -18.27 -20.34 -11.46
C ILE A 436 -18.14 -21.75 -12.04
N ALA A 437 -16.92 -22.22 -12.31
CA ALA A 437 -16.62 -23.59 -12.74
C ALA A 437 -15.16 -23.95 -12.43
N ASP A 438 -14.81 -25.22 -12.59
CA ASP A 438 -13.48 -25.77 -12.37
C ASP A 438 -12.48 -25.24 -13.43
N MET A 439 -11.19 -25.25 -13.10
CA MET A 439 -10.13 -25.00 -14.07
C MET A 439 -9.96 -26.25 -14.95
N ARG A 440 -10.23 -26.12 -16.25
CA ARG A 440 -10.01 -27.19 -17.26
C ARG A 440 -8.53 -27.36 -17.62
#